data_AF-A0A842RL96-F1
#
_entry.id   AF-A0A842RL96-F1
#
_cell.length_a   1.000
_cell.length_b   1.000
_cell.length_c   1.000
_cell.angle_alpha   90.00
_cell.angle_beta   90.00
_cell.angle_gamma   90.00
#
_symmetry.space_group_name_H-M   'P 1'
#
loop_
_entity.id
_entity.type
_entity.pdbx_description
1 polymer ?
#
loop_
_entity_poly.entity_id
_entity_poly.type
_entity_poly.pdbx_seq_one_letter_code
_entity_poly.pdbx_strand_id
1 'polypeptide(L)'
;MVSDPHWFFIQEKYSLVDYLDSAIVISRFNQKELLRELIEIRSKLLETDIFSQFSPILDHLLEIDEKVEDQRLSKVLSILINRLSELTKSSINFEKNIRPSETKVSD
;
A
#
# COMPACT_ATOMS: atom_id res chain seq x y z
N MET A 1 -4.55 6.22 -24.18
CA MET A 1 -3.39 6.94 -23.59
C MET A 1 -2.81 6.02 -22.54
N VAL A 2 -1.60 5.49 -22.73
CA VAL A 2 -0.92 4.72 -21.70
C VAL A 2 -0.54 5.72 -20.61
N SER A 3 -1.18 5.66 -19.44
CA SER A 3 -0.77 6.46 -18.29
C SER A 3 0.70 6.15 -18.00
N ASP A 4 1.52 7.17 -17.86
CA ASP A 4 2.92 7.05 -17.41
C ASP A 4 2.95 6.10 -16.20
N PRO A 5 3.68 4.97 -16.25
CA PRO A 5 3.79 4.03 -15.14
C PRO A 5 4.15 4.69 -13.81
N HIS A 6 4.93 5.77 -13.85
CA HIS A 6 5.26 6.56 -12.67
C HIS A 6 4.06 7.35 -12.15
N TRP A 7 3.26 7.95 -13.05
CA TRP A 7 2.03 8.65 -12.67
C TRP A 7 0.97 7.69 -12.10
N PHE A 8 0.83 6.50 -12.70
CA PHE A 8 -0.05 5.46 -12.16
C PHE A 8 0.39 5.04 -10.75
N PHE A 9 1.68 4.79 -10.54
CA PHE A 9 2.21 4.51 -9.21
C PHE A 9 1.93 5.63 -8.21
N ILE A 10 2.15 6.89 -8.59
CA ILE A 10 1.84 8.06 -7.75
C ILE A 10 0.35 8.06 -7.36
N GLN A 11 -0.56 7.89 -8.32
CA GLN A 11 -1.99 7.89 -8.05
C GLN A 11 -2.40 6.78 -7.07
N GLU A 12 -1.93 5.56 -7.29
CA GLU A 12 -2.22 4.43 -6.41
C GLU A 12 -1.66 4.69 -5.00
N LYS A 13 -0.41 5.18 -4.89
CA LYS A 13 0.21 5.55 -3.61
C LYS A 13 -0.64 6.53 -2.82
N TYR A 14 -1.07 7.64 -3.44
CA TYR A 14 -1.86 8.65 -2.73
C TYR A 14 -3.28 8.18 -2.40
N SER A 15 -3.86 7.28 -3.20
CA SER A 15 -5.16 6.67 -2.86
C SER A 15 -5.11 5.85 -1.56
N LEU A 16 -3.97 5.18 -1.29
CA LEU A 16 -3.73 4.43 -0.06
C LEU A 16 -3.55 5.37 1.14
N VAL A 17 -2.94 6.54 0.93
CA VAL A 17 -2.75 7.56 1.98
C VAL A 17 -4.09 8.05 2.54
N ASP A 18 -5.11 8.23 1.71
CA ASP A 18 -6.44 8.70 2.17
C ASP A 18 -7.09 7.73 3.17
N TYR A 19 -6.97 6.42 2.91
CA TYR A 19 -7.45 5.40 3.84
C TYR A 19 -6.65 5.38 5.14
N LEU A 20 -5.33 5.54 5.04
CA LEU A 20 -4.45 5.54 6.19
C LEU A 20 -4.64 6.79 7.07
N ASP A 21 -4.87 7.96 6.46
CA ASP A 21 -5.23 9.20 7.18
C ASP A 21 -6.57 9.03 7.92
N SER A 22 -7.53 8.35 7.30
CA SER A 22 -8.79 7.99 7.97
C SER A 22 -8.57 7.06 9.16
N ALA A 23 -7.71 6.04 9.02
CA ALA A 23 -7.37 5.13 10.10
C ALA A 23 -6.67 5.86 11.27
N ILE A 24 -5.74 6.77 10.97
CA ILE A 24 -5.05 7.62 11.96
C ILE A 24 -6.04 8.49 12.73
N VAL A 25 -6.98 9.13 12.03
CA VAL A 25 -8.02 9.94 12.67
C VAL A 25 -8.88 9.10 13.61
N ILE A 26 -9.33 7.91 13.18
CA ILE A 26 -10.15 7.02 14.03
C ILE A 26 -9.34 6.53 15.23
N SER A 27 -8.12 6.03 15.02
CA SER A 27 -7.23 5.53 16.07
C SER A 27 -6.96 6.59 17.14
N ARG A 28 -6.79 7.86 16.76
CA ARG A 28 -6.58 8.96 17.71
C ARG A 28 -7.65 9.05 18.80
N PHE A 29 -8.90 8.72 18.48
CA PHE A 29 -10.02 8.80 19.41
C PHE A 29 -10.37 7.46 20.05
N ASN A 30 -10.14 6.36 19.34
CA ASN A 30 -10.69 5.05 19.71
C ASN A 30 -9.62 4.06 20.19
N GLN A 31 -8.38 4.14 19.70
CA GLN A 31 -7.28 3.21 20.00
C GLN A 31 -5.92 3.91 19.84
N LYS A 32 -5.56 4.74 20.83
CA LYS A 32 -4.38 5.64 20.76
C LYS A 32 -3.05 4.92 20.69
N GLU A 33 -2.98 3.71 21.22
CA GLU A 33 -1.82 2.83 21.21
C GLU A 33 -1.36 2.52 19.77
N LEU A 34 -2.29 2.39 18.82
CA LEU A 34 -1.98 2.11 17.41
C LEU A 34 -1.60 3.36 16.61
N LEU A 35 -1.81 4.56 17.17
CA LEU A 35 -1.64 5.82 16.44
C LEU A 35 -0.22 5.99 15.89
N ARG A 36 0.78 5.66 16.72
CA ARG A 36 2.18 5.79 16.35
C ARG A 36 2.53 4.83 15.20
N GLU A 37 2.11 3.58 15.30
CA GLU A 37 2.36 2.55 14.29
C GLU A 37 1.74 2.97 12.94
N LEU A 38 0.50 3.48 12.94
CA LEU A 38 -0.17 3.98 11.74
C LEU A 38 0.53 5.20 11.11
N ILE A 39 1.04 6.12 11.92
CA ILE A 39 1.83 7.28 11.44
C ILE A 39 3.15 6.81 10.82
N GLU A 40 3.82 5.82 11.42
CA GLU A 40 5.06 5.25 10.89
C GLU A 40 4.82 4.55 9.54
N ILE A 41 3.71 3.81 9.39
CA ILE A 41 3.28 3.24 8.11
C ILE A 41 3.05 4.33 7.07
N ARG A 42 2.44 5.45 7.46
CA ARG A 42 2.17 6.57 6.56
C ARG A 42 3.46 7.20 6.03
N SER A 43 4.46 7.38 6.89
CA SER A 43 5.78 7.88 6.47
C SER A 43 6.41 6.94 5.45
N LYS A 44 6.45 5.63 5.76
CA LYS A 44 6.99 4.61 4.86
C LYS A 44 6.26 4.58 3.51
N LEU A 45 4.93 4.70 3.53
CA LEU A 45 4.13 4.75 2.31
C LEU A 45 4.49 5.96 1.46
N LEU A 46 4.65 7.15 2.04
CA LEU A 46 5.02 8.36 1.30
C LEU A 46 6.44 8.29 0.70
N GLU A 47 7.37 7.68 1.44
CA GLU A 47 8.76 7.42 1.04
C GLU A 47 8.91 6.31 0.00
N THR A 48 7.83 5.56 -0.27
CA THR A 48 7.84 4.50 -1.27
C THR A 48 7.87 5.08 -2.68
N ASP A 49 8.82 4.59 -3.49
CA ASP A 49 9.07 5.04 -4.86
C ASP A 49 8.85 3.92 -5.90
N ILE A 50 8.71 2.67 -5.44
CA ILE A 50 8.48 1.49 -6.29
C ILE A 50 7.48 0.52 -5.65
N PHE A 51 6.76 -0.24 -6.46
CA PHE A 51 5.71 -1.15 -5.97
C PHE A 51 6.21 -2.26 -5.03
N SER A 52 7.44 -2.74 -5.18
CA SER A 52 7.99 -3.82 -4.33
C SER A 52 8.09 -3.43 -2.85
N GLN A 53 8.18 -2.13 -2.56
CA GLN A 53 8.19 -1.59 -1.20
C GLN A 53 6.80 -1.62 -0.52
N PHE A 54 5.73 -1.96 -1.24
CA PHE A 54 4.40 -2.15 -0.63
C PHE A 54 4.27 -3.44 0.19
N SER A 55 5.09 -4.47 -0.05
CA SER A 55 5.00 -5.73 0.71
C SER A 55 5.33 -5.54 2.20
N PRO A 56 6.45 -4.91 2.59
CA PRO A 56 6.72 -4.65 4.01
C PRO A 56 5.68 -3.76 4.70
N ILE A 57 5.02 -2.88 3.94
CA ILE A 57 3.94 -2.02 4.44
C ILE A 57 2.69 -2.86 4.71
N LEU A 58 2.37 -3.80 3.81
CA LEU A 58 1.26 -4.74 3.97
C LEU A 58 1.45 -5.64 5.18
N ASP A 59 2.65 -6.21 5.35
CA ASP A 59 2.98 -7.05 6.49
C ASP A 59 2.76 -6.29 7.81
N HIS A 60 3.24 -5.05 7.88
CA HIS A 60 3.06 -4.20 9.07
C HIS A 60 1.59 -3.82 9.31
N LEU A 61 0.80 -3.60 8.25
CA LEU A 61 -0.65 -3.34 8.40
C LEU A 61 -1.41 -4.56 8.92
N LEU A 62 -1.04 -5.77 8.51
CA LEU A 62 -1.64 -7.01 9.00
C LEU A 62 -1.35 -7.21 10.50
N GLU A 63 -0.13 -6.91 10.95
CA GLU A 63 0.23 -6.94 12.37
C GLU A 63 -0.58 -5.93 13.22
N ILE A 64 -0.91 -4.77 12.65
CA ILE A 64 -1.79 -3.80 13.32
C ILE A 64 -3.23 -4.32 13.35
N ASP A 65 -3.74 -4.89 12.26
CA ASP A 65 -5.13 -5.36 12.17
C ASP A 65 -5.46 -6.41 13.24
N GLU A 66 -4.49 -7.26 13.60
CA GLU A 66 -4.62 -8.21 14.72
C GLU A 66 -4.86 -7.56 16.09
N LYS A 67 -4.47 -6.29 16.26
CA LYS A 67 -4.60 -5.50 17.50
C LYS A 67 -5.84 -4.60 17.50
N VAL A 68 -6.60 -4.56 16.41
CA VAL A 68 -7.72 -3.61 16.25
C VAL A 68 -8.97 -4.16 16.91
N GLU A 69 -9.50 -3.39 17.84
CA GLU A 69 -10.76 -3.70 18.55
C GLU A 69 -11.91 -2.81 18.05
N ASP A 70 -11.59 -1.62 17.54
CA ASP A 70 -12.61 -0.71 17.02
C ASP A 70 -13.12 -1.16 15.64
N GLN A 71 -14.44 -1.35 15.55
CA GLN A 71 -15.09 -1.83 14.34
C GLN A 71 -14.91 -0.88 13.14
N ARG A 72 -14.85 0.44 13.37
CA ARG A 72 -14.69 1.42 12.28
C ARG A 72 -13.26 1.41 11.78
N LEU A 73 -12.29 1.35 12.69
CA LEU A 73 -10.88 1.21 12.37
C LEU A 73 -10.63 -0.08 11.59
N SER A 74 -11.16 -1.21 12.06
CA SER A 74 -11.05 -2.51 11.38
C SER A 74 -11.60 -2.45 9.96
N LYS A 75 -12.77 -1.81 9.76
CA LYS A 75 -13.36 -1.65 8.43
C LYS A 75 -12.45 -0.83 7.50
N VAL A 76 -11.88 0.28 7.98
CA VAL A 76 -10.99 1.13 7.17
C VAL A 76 -9.70 0.39 6.84
N LEU A 77 -9.08 -0.27 7.83
CA LEU A 77 -7.87 -1.06 7.63
C LEU A 77 -8.09 -2.24 6.68
N SER A 78 -9.21 -2.95 6.78
CA SER A 78 -9.57 -4.02 5.85
C SER A 78 -9.63 -3.54 4.38
N ILE A 79 -10.15 -2.33 4.14
CA ILE A 79 -10.19 -1.75 2.78
C ILE A 79 -8.77 -1.41 2.32
N LEU A 80 -7.97 -0.77 3.18
CA LEU A 80 -6.58 -0.43 2.89
C LEU A 80 -5.74 -1.68 2.59
N ILE A 81 -5.85 -2.72 3.42
CA ILE A 81 -5.15 -4.00 3.28
C ILE A 81 -5.53 -4.70 1.97
N ASN A 82 -6.83 -4.74 1.63
CA ASN A 82 -7.26 -5.31 0.36
C ASN A 82 -6.69 -4.55 -0.84
N ARG A 83 -6.77 -3.21 -0.84
CA ARG A 83 -6.20 -2.39 -1.92
C ARG A 83 -4.70 -2.57 -2.06
N LEU A 84 -3.97 -2.56 -0.95
CA LEU A 84 -2.53 -2.77 -0.95
C LEU A 84 -2.17 -4.19 -1.42
N SER A 85 -2.94 -5.20 -1.02
CA SER A 85 -2.77 -6.59 -1.47
C SER A 85 -3.00 -6.74 -2.98
N GLU A 86 -4.02 -6.08 -3.54
CA GLU A 86 -4.27 -6.05 -4.99
C GLU A 86 -3.09 -5.41 -5.73
N LEU A 87 -2.54 -4.31 -5.23
CA LEU A 87 -1.40 -3.63 -5.83
C LEU A 87 -0.12 -4.45 -5.75
N THR A 88 0.14 -5.11 -4.62
CA THR A 88 1.28 -6.03 -4.45
C THR A 88 1.17 -7.24 -5.38
N LYS A 89 -0.05 -7.74 -5.66
CA LYS A 89 -0.26 -8.81 -6.67
C LYS A 89 -0.13 -8.29 -8.10
N SER A 90 -0.61 -7.07 -8.37
CA SER A 90 -0.56 -6.44 -9.68
C SER A 90 0.86 -6.07 -10.09
N SER A 91 1.70 -5.63 -9.16
CA SER A 91 3.11 -5.32 -9.42
C SER A 91 3.91 -6.53 -9.90
N ILE A 92 3.65 -7.72 -9.35
CA ILE A 92 4.21 -8.99 -9.83
C ILE A 92 3.87 -9.22 -11.31
N ASN A 93 2.70 -8.78 -11.77
CA ASN A 93 2.28 -8.90 -13.17
C ASN A 93 2.83 -7.77 -14.05
N PHE A 94 2.89 -6.55 -13.52
CA PHE A 94 3.40 -5.37 -14.23
C PHE A 94 4.90 -5.46 -14.50
N GLU A 95 5.70 -5.87 -13.52
CA GLU A 95 7.15 -6.08 -13.67
C GLU A 95 7.47 -7.23 -14.65
N LYS A 96 6.62 -8.27 -14.70
CA LYS A 96 6.74 -9.36 -15.69
C LYS A 96 6.46 -8.92 -17.12
N ASN A 97 5.55 -7.97 -17.31
CA ASN A 97 5.17 -7.46 -18.64
C ASN A 97 6.09 -6.34 -19.15
N ILE A 98 6.92 -5.75 -18.29
CA ILE A 98 7.89 -4.71 -18.68
C ILE A 98 9.30 -5.27 -18.92
N ARG A 99 9.64 -6.48 -18.42
CA ARG A 99 10.85 -7.16 -18.87
C ARG A 99 10.72 -7.46 -20.36
N PRO A 100 11.52 -6.85 -21.24
CA PRO A 100 11.53 -7.25 -22.63
C PRO A 100 11.96 -8.72 -22.64
N SER A 101 11.14 -9.58 -23.25
CA SER A 101 11.63 -10.89 -23.70
C SER A 101 12.93 -10.63 -24.45
N GLU A 102 14.02 -11.22 -23.98
CA GLU A 102 15.33 -11.16 -24.63
C GLU A 102 15.12 -11.34 -26.13
N THR A 103 15.30 -10.26 -26.88
CA THR A 103 15.35 -10.35 -28.33
C THR A 103 16.67 -11.07 -28.59
N LYS A 104 16.59 -12.37 -28.88
CA LYS A 104 17.69 -13.09 -29.51
C LYS A 104 17.97 -12.36 -30.82
N VAL A 105 18.99 -11.50 -30.81
CA VAL A 105 19.63 -11.03 -32.04
C VAL A 105 20.36 -12.26 -32.58
N SER A 106 19.77 -12.86 -33.62
CA SER A 106 20.43 -13.89 -34.42
C SER A 106 21.16 -13.17 -35.54
N ASP A 107 22.49 -13.15 -35.45
CA ASP A 107 23.39 -12.95 -36.60
C ASP A 107 23.61 -14.29 -37.32
#